data_AF-A0A2E5F2U0-F1
#
_entry.id   AF-A0A2E5F2U0-F1
#
_cell.length_a   1.000
_cell.length_b   1.000
_cell.length_c   1.000
_cell.angle_alpha   90.00
_cell.angle_beta   90.00
_cell.angle_gamma   90.00
#
_symmetry.space_group_name_H-M   'P 1'
#
loop_
_entity.id
_entity.type
_entity.pdbx_description
1 polymer ?
#
loop_
_entity_poly.entity_id
_entity_poly.type
_entity_poly.pdbx_seq_one_letter_code
_entity_poly.pdbx_strand_id
1 'polypeptide(L)' 'MLSVGSQMPEFVVRDTERQKVSDQDFKNTVTVIAFYPMAFTGG' A
#
# COMPACT_ATOMS: atom_id res chain seq x y z
N MET A 1 12.60 5.51 -6.03
CA MET A 1 12.59 4.25 -6.79
C MET A 1 12.72 3.12 -5.78
N LEU A 2 11.86 2.11 -5.81
CA LEU A 2 11.94 0.97 -4.89
C LEU A 2 12.87 -0.09 -5.47
N SER A 3 13.64 -0.75 -4.61
CA SER A 3 14.54 -1.85 -4.97
C SER A 3 14.25 -3.08 -4.11
N VAL A 4 14.45 -4.26 -4.69
CA VAL A 4 14.27 -5.53 -3.98
C VAL A 4 15.22 -5.60 -2.79
N GLY A 5 14.72 -6.08 -1.64
CA GLY A 5 15.48 -6.17 -0.39
C GLY A 5 15.57 -4.87 0.41
N SER A 6 15.12 -3.75 -0.14
CA SER A 6 15.01 -2.50 0.62
C SER A 6 13.84 -2.56 1.61
N GLN A 7 14.00 -1.88 2.74
CA GLN A 7 12.92 -1.72 3.72
C GLN A 7 11.71 -1.02 3.07
N MET A 8 10.50 -1.46 3.43
CA MET A 8 9.27 -0.80 3.00
C MET A 8 9.27 0.65 3.50
N PRO A 9 9.00 1.64 2.64
CA PRO A 9 8.88 3.03 3.09
C PRO A 9 7.70 3.22 4.03
N GLU A 10 7.81 4.18 4.95
CA GLU A 10 6.69 4.61 5.77
C GLU A 10 5.59 5.24 4.90
N PHE A 11 4.34 4.89 5.19
CA PHE A 11 3.20 5.52 4.52
C PHE A 11 1.98 5.57 5.42
N VAL A 12 1.10 6.51 5.11
CA VAL A 12 -0.23 6.61 5.69
C VAL A 12 -1.21 6.95 4.57
N VAL A 13 -2.20 6.09 4.38
CA VAL A 13 -3.29 6.25 3.41
C VAL A 13 -4.64 6.09 4.11
N ARG A 14 -5.71 6.32 3.35
CA ARG A 14 -7.08 6.00 3.79
C ARG A 14 -7.67 4.94 2.89
N ASP A 15 -8.34 3.97 3.50
CA ASP A 15 -9.08 2.95 2.75
C ASP A 15 -10.45 3.47 2.27
N THR A 16 -11.24 2.57 1.69
CA THR A 16 -12.59 2.86 1.19
C THR A 16 -13.58 3.25 2.29
N GLU A 17 -13.33 2.84 3.53
CA GLU A 17 -14.12 3.17 4.72
C GLU A 17 -13.62 4.43 5.44
N ARG A 18 -12.59 5.08 4.86
CA ARG A 18 -11.88 6.24 5.43
C ARG A 18 -11.10 5.94 6.70
N GLN A 19 -10.85 4.66 6.99
CA GLN A 19 -9.96 4.27 8.08
C GLN A 19 -8.52 4.58 7.70
N LYS A 20 -7.73 4.94 8.69
CA LYS A 20 -6.28 5.16 8.52
C LYS A 20 -5.60 3.81 8.38
N VAL A 21 -4.82 3.64 7.32
CA VAL A 21 -3.98 2.45 7.08
C VAL A 21 -2.54 2.91 6.86
N SER A 22 -1.59 2.18 7.44
CA SER A 22 -0.17 2.52 7.45
C SER A 22 0.73 1.31 7.16
N ASP A 23 2.01 1.56 6.91
CA ASP A 23 3.02 0.50 6.72
C ASP A 23 3.11 -0.46 7.92
N GLN A 24 2.84 0.04 9.13
CA GLN A 24 2.91 -0.72 10.37
C GLN A 24 1.84 -1.82 10.44
N ASP A 25 0.69 -1.60 9.80
CA ASP A 25 -0.43 -2.54 9.82
C ASP A 25 -0.12 -3.83 9.04
N PHE A 26 0.95 -3.82 8.23
CA PHE A 26 1.42 -4.96 7.44
C PHE A 26 2.67 -5.64 8.02
N LYS A 27 3.09 -5.28 9.24
CA LYS A 27 4.22 -5.94 9.90
C LYS A 27 3.89 -7.39 10.23
N ASN A 28 4.92 -8.25 10.14
CA ASN A 28 4.86 -9.68 10.44
C ASN A 28 3.92 -10.50 9.52
N THR A 29 3.49 -9.94 8.39
CA THR A 29 2.73 -10.66 7.37
C THR A 29 3.42 -10.56 6.01
N VAL A 30 3.20 -11.57 5.16
CA VAL A 30 3.60 -11.48 3.75
C VAL A 30 2.47 -10.80 2.99
N THR A 31 2.70 -9.56 2.55
CA THR A 31 1.69 -8.71 1.90
C THR A 31 2.13 -8.30 0.50
N VAL A 32 1.18 -8.27 -0.45
CA VAL A 32 1.38 -7.72 -1.80
C VAL A 32 0.62 -6.41 -1.92
N ILE A 33 1.32 -5.32 -2.27
CA ILE A 33 0.72 -4.00 -2.47
C ILE A 33 0.84 -3.63 -3.95
N ALA A 34 -0.31 -3.36 -4.59
CA ALA A 34 -0.38 -2.95 -5.98
C ALA A 34 -0.92 -1.52 -6.09
N PHE A 35 -0.25 -0.68 -6.87
CA PHE A 35 -0.69 0.69 -7.16
C PHE A 35 -1.23 0.75 -8.60
N TYR A 36 -2.40 1.35 -8.76
CA TYR A 36 -3.04 1.56 -10.05
C TYR A 36 -3.11 3.07 -10.36
N PRO A 37 -3.00 3.49 -11.64
CA PRO A 37 -2.94 4.92 -12.00
C PRO A 37 -4.21 5.70 -11.64
N MET A 38 -5.38 5.06 -11.74
CA MET A 38 -6.67 5.69 -11.50
C MET A 38 -7.73 4.62 -11.24
N ALA A 39 -8.69 4.94 -10.37
CA ALA A 39 -9.88 4.12 -10.15
C ALA A 39 -10.77 4.08 -11.40
N PHE A 40 -11.56 3.02 -11.57
CA PHE A 40 -12.56 2.87 -12.64
C PHE A 40 -12.01 2.94 -14.08
N THR A 41 -10.80 2.42 -14.30
CA THR A 41 -10.15 2.37 -15.62
C THR A 41 -10.41 1.08 -16.41
N GLY A 42 -11.25 0.17 -15.89
CA GLY A 42 -11.73 -1.01 -16.61
C GLY A 42 -13.05 -0.71 -17.32
N GLY A 43 -13.02 -0.65 -18.64
CA GLY A 43 -14.19 -0.64 -19.52
C GLY A 43 -14.45 -2.01 -20.13
#